data_AF-A0A4D7C030-F1
#
_entry.id   AF-A0A4D7C030-F1
#
_cell.length_a   1.000
_cell.length_b   1.000
_cell.length_c   1.000
_cell.angle_alpha   90.00
_cell.angle_beta   90.00
_cell.angle_gamma   90.00
#
_symmetry.space_group_name_H-M   'P 1'
#
loop_
_entity.id
_entity.type
_entity.pdbx_description
1 polymer ?
#
loop_
_entity_poly.entity_id
_entity_poly.type
_entity_poly.pdbx_seq_one_letter_code
_entity_poly.pdbx_strand_id
1 'polypeptide(L)'
;MADWWRGDEHRALRKFQAIAARWPRDVVTLKIAQILQINCGDAHGMRALMTHAIRSADDIGYAWGLLAFALIECGETQAAEHAGRRAVEMTLDDPWAHHAVAHVLTTSDRIEEGLTWMQGLSPTWDRCSSFIYTHNWWHTALLLLDLGDHRAALDLYDNRVWGYRKGHVQDQVNAVSLLARLELAGVDVGDRWADVGAHVAARIGDTVNSFLDLHAWYGLVRAGDDDGVANFLDAMEACACSDRPDSAVWRAITLPVARGMRAFAAGDFAATLSHMNGVREQVYRVGGSAVQREWFEMIALSAERELRGEDGRLFNARMAHLLDAGRERSAHRLDTRAVA
;
A
#
# COMPACT_ATOMS: atom_id res chain seq x y z
N MET A 1 2.63 -21.41 -8.55
CA MET A 1 3.18 -21.62 -7.20
C MET A 1 4.71 -21.74 -7.18
N ALA A 2 5.34 -22.74 -7.81
CA ALA A 2 6.81 -22.89 -7.74
C ALA A 2 7.62 -21.67 -8.21
N ASP A 3 7.16 -20.97 -9.25
CA ASP A 3 7.85 -19.75 -9.74
C ASP A 3 7.72 -18.59 -8.75
N TRP A 4 6.53 -18.42 -8.17
CA TRP A 4 6.28 -17.40 -7.13
C TRP A 4 7.14 -17.65 -5.90
N TRP A 5 7.23 -18.91 -5.44
CA TRP A 5 8.09 -19.30 -4.33
C TRP A 5 9.58 -18.97 -4.56
N ARG A 6 10.03 -18.96 -5.82
CA ARG A 6 11.40 -18.62 -6.22
C ARG A 6 11.60 -17.13 -6.49
N GLY A 7 10.58 -16.29 -6.27
CA GLY A 7 10.63 -14.85 -6.51
C GLY A 7 10.39 -14.43 -7.97
N ASP A 8 10.02 -15.34 -8.88
CA ASP A 8 9.67 -15.00 -10.26
C ASP A 8 8.17 -14.70 -10.37
N GLU A 9 7.76 -13.56 -9.80
CA GLU A 9 6.37 -13.09 -9.77
C GLU A 9 5.82 -12.89 -11.19
N HIS A 10 6.62 -12.37 -12.13
CA HIS A 10 6.19 -12.18 -13.52
C HIS A 10 5.84 -13.49 -14.21
N ARG A 11 6.66 -14.55 -14.04
CA ARG A 11 6.34 -15.87 -14.61
C ARG A 11 5.17 -16.53 -13.91
N ALA A 12 5.04 -16.37 -12.60
CA ALA A 12 3.87 -16.84 -11.87
C ALA A 12 2.59 -16.15 -12.38
N LEU A 13 2.62 -14.82 -12.55
CA LEU A 13 1.51 -14.01 -13.04
C LEU A 13 1.07 -14.45 -14.42
N ARG A 14 2.00 -14.63 -15.37
CA ARG A 14 1.66 -15.14 -16.73
C ARG A 14 0.91 -16.46 -16.69
N LYS A 15 1.26 -17.36 -15.77
CA LYS A 15 0.57 -18.65 -15.61
C LYS A 15 -0.84 -18.48 -15.03
N PHE A 16 -1.00 -17.63 -14.02
CA PHE A 16 -2.33 -17.34 -13.46
C PHE A 16 -3.22 -16.60 -14.46
N GLN A 17 -2.68 -15.69 -15.28
CA GLN A 17 -3.40 -15.06 -16.38
C GLN A 17 -3.85 -16.07 -17.43
N ALA A 18 -3.02 -17.06 -17.78
CA ALA A 18 -3.41 -18.13 -18.70
C ALA A 18 -4.54 -19.00 -18.13
N ILE A 19 -4.53 -19.29 -16.82
CA ILE A 19 -5.62 -19.99 -16.13
C ILE A 19 -6.89 -19.13 -16.12
N ALA A 20 -6.79 -17.85 -15.77
CA ALA A 20 -7.91 -16.91 -15.77
C ALA A 20 -8.53 -16.75 -17.16
N ALA A 21 -7.73 -16.74 -18.23
CA ALA A 21 -8.24 -16.70 -19.60
C ALA A 21 -9.04 -17.97 -19.98
N ARG A 22 -8.66 -19.12 -19.43
CA ARG A 22 -9.37 -20.41 -19.61
C ARG A 22 -10.61 -20.49 -18.72
N TRP A 23 -10.55 -19.92 -17.52
CA TRP A 23 -11.57 -20.00 -16.46
C TRP A 23 -11.87 -18.61 -15.89
N PRO A 24 -12.50 -17.70 -16.66
CA PRO A 24 -12.67 -16.30 -16.27
C PRO A 24 -13.58 -16.07 -15.06
N ARG A 25 -14.28 -17.11 -14.60
CA ARG A 25 -15.15 -17.11 -13.42
C ARG A 25 -14.43 -17.57 -12.15
N ASP A 26 -13.20 -18.08 -12.24
CA ASP A 26 -12.44 -18.53 -11.07
C ASP A 26 -11.88 -17.32 -10.29
N VAL A 27 -12.68 -16.85 -9.34
CA VAL A 27 -12.33 -15.70 -8.49
C VAL A 27 -11.09 -15.91 -7.63
N VAL A 28 -10.72 -17.16 -7.31
CA VAL A 28 -9.50 -17.46 -6.55
C VAL A 28 -8.29 -17.21 -7.44
N THR A 29 -8.31 -17.73 -8.66
CA THR A 29 -7.25 -17.46 -9.65
C THR A 29 -7.14 -15.96 -9.94
N LEU A 30 -8.27 -15.27 -10.13
CA LEU A 30 -8.27 -13.81 -10.33
C LEU A 30 -7.67 -13.08 -9.13
N LYS A 31 -8.01 -13.46 -7.89
CA LYS A 31 -7.45 -12.84 -6.69
C LYS A 31 -5.94 -13.05 -6.59
N ILE A 32 -5.43 -14.24 -6.90
CA ILE A 32 -3.99 -14.50 -6.89
C ILE A 32 -3.27 -13.66 -7.96
N ALA A 33 -3.83 -13.58 -9.17
CA ALA A 33 -3.28 -12.71 -10.21
C ALA A 33 -3.28 -11.24 -9.76
N GLN A 34 -4.36 -10.78 -9.12
CA GLN A 34 -4.45 -9.43 -8.56
C GLN A 34 -3.34 -9.15 -7.54
N ILE A 35 -3.08 -10.07 -6.61
CA ILE A 35 -2.01 -9.92 -5.61
C ILE A 35 -0.64 -9.79 -6.29
N LEU A 36 -0.34 -10.65 -7.26
CA LEU A 36 0.92 -10.57 -8.01
C LEU A 36 1.06 -9.26 -8.80
N GLN A 37 -0.04 -8.76 -9.36
CA GLN A 37 -0.05 -7.48 -10.07
C GLN A 37 0.18 -6.30 -9.13
N ILE A 38 -0.46 -6.30 -7.96
CA ILE A 38 -0.20 -5.32 -6.90
C ILE A 38 1.27 -5.34 -6.50
N ASN A 39 1.84 -6.53 -6.25
CA ASN A 39 3.25 -6.66 -5.86
C ASN A 39 4.23 -6.13 -6.92
N CYS A 40 3.90 -6.29 -8.19
CA CYS A 40 4.70 -5.82 -9.33
C CYS A 40 4.39 -4.37 -9.74
N GLY A 41 3.39 -3.70 -9.15
CA GLY A 41 2.92 -2.39 -9.59
C GLY A 41 2.19 -2.38 -10.94
N ASP A 42 1.63 -3.50 -11.39
CA ASP A 42 0.93 -3.66 -12.68
C ASP A 42 -0.57 -3.31 -12.57
N ALA A 43 -0.89 -2.04 -12.30
CA ALA A 43 -2.27 -1.57 -12.19
C ALA A 43 -3.06 -1.75 -13.51
N HIS A 44 -2.42 -1.45 -14.65
CA HIS A 44 -3.06 -1.55 -15.96
C HIS A 44 -3.37 -2.99 -16.37
N GLY A 45 -2.45 -3.92 -16.15
CA GLY A 45 -2.71 -5.34 -16.38
C GLY A 45 -3.77 -5.88 -15.41
N MET A 46 -3.81 -5.40 -14.18
CA MET A 46 -4.85 -5.74 -13.21
C MET A 46 -6.22 -5.29 -13.70
N ARG A 47 -6.35 -4.03 -14.11
CA ARG A 47 -7.57 -3.50 -14.73
C ARG A 47 -8.00 -4.28 -15.97
N ALA A 48 -7.08 -4.55 -16.89
CA ALA A 48 -7.37 -5.29 -18.11
C ALA A 48 -7.91 -6.69 -17.81
N LEU A 49 -7.28 -7.41 -16.87
CA LEU A 49 -7.70 -8.75 -16.46
C LEU A 49 -9.11 -8.74 -15.85
N MET A 50 -9.37 -7.84 -14.89
CA MET A 50 -10.69 -7.81 -14.21
C MET A 50 -11.81 -7.33 -15.14
N THR A 51 -11.52 -6.38 -16.02
CA THR A 51 -12.48 -5.90 -17.04
C THR A 51 -12.83 -7.00 -18.06
N HIS A 52 -11.88 -7.91 -18.35
CA HIS A 52 -12.17 -9.07 -19.17
C HIS A 52 -12.99 -10.11 -18.41
N ALA A 53 -12.58 -10.44 -17.19
CA ALA A 53 -13.22 -11.46 -16.36
C ALA A 53 -14.69 -11.14 -16.05
N ILE A 54 -15.00 -9.87 -15.73
CA ILE A 54 -16.36 -9.48 -15.34
C ILE A 54 -17.41 -9.77 -16.42
N ARG A 55 -17.02 -9.78 -17.70
CA ARG A 55 -17.94 -10.09 -18.82
C ARG A 55 -18.54 -11.49 -18.74
N SER A 56 -17.89 -12.40 -18.03
CA SER A 56 -18.35 -13.78 -17.84
C SER A 56 -18.71 -14.08 -16.38
N ALA A 57 -18.59 -13.11 -15.47
CA ALA A 57 -18.69 -13.29 -14.01
C ALA A 57 -19.48 -12.16 -13.33
N ASP A 58 -20.34 -11.46 -14.08
CA ASP A 58 -21.16 -10.33 -13.60
C ASP A 58 -22.25 -10.74 -12.61
N ASP A 59 -22.52 -12.03 -12.50
CA ASP A 59 -23.35 -12.67 -11.48
C ASP A 59 -22.60 -12.99 -10.17
N ILE A 60 -21.29 -12.72 -10.08
CA ILE A 60 -20.45 -13.01 -8.90
C ILE A 60 -20.03 -11.71 -8.21
N GLY A 61 -20.52 -11.47 -6.99
CA GLY A 61 -20.21 -10.25 -6.21
C GLY A 61 -18.71 -10.02 -6.01
N TYR A 62 -17.96 -11.06 -5.64
CA TYR A 62 -16.50 -10.97 -5.50
C TYR A 62 -15.77 -10.56 -6.78
N ALA A 63 -16.28 -10.90 -7.97
CA ALA A 63 -15.67 -10.46 -9.23
C ALA A 63 -15.83 -8.94 -9.43
N TRP A 64 -16.96 -8.38 -9.02
CA TRP A 64 -17.17 -6.93 -8.97
C TRP A 64 -16.25 -6.26 -7.96
N GLY A 65 -16.00 -6.86 -6.79
CA GLY A 65 -15.06 -6.36 -5.80
C GLY A 65 -13.61 -6.31 -6.33
N LEU A 66 -13.19 -7.35 -7.06
CA LEU A 66 -11.88 -7.36 -7.73
C LEU A 66 -11.78 -6.29 -8.82
N LEU A 67 -12.85 -6.11 -9.61
CA LEU A 67 -12.93 -5.06 -10.63
C LEU A 67 -12.87 -3.66 -10.02
N ALA A 68 -13.63 -3.41 -8.95
CA ALA A 68 -13.67 -2.13 -8.26
C ALA A 68 -12.27 -1.67 -7.84
N PHE A 69 -11.51 -2.57 -7.19
CA PHE A 69 -10.14 -2.27 -6.80
C PHE A 69 -9.23 -2.03 -8.00
N ALA A 70 -9.35 -2.84 -9.05
CA ALA A 70 -8.54 -2.69 -10.26
C ALA A 70 -8.78 -1.36 -10.98
N LEU A 71 -10.02 -0.86 -10.96
CA LEU A 71 -10.40 0.42 -11.55
C LEU A 71 -9.88 1.61 -10.73
N ILE A 72 -10.00 1.58 -9.40
CA ILE A 72 -9.53 2.70 -8.57
C ILE A 72 -8.01 2.84 -8.60
N GLU A 73 -7.27 1.74 -8.66
CA GLU A 73 -5.80 1.76 -8.85
C GLU A 73 -5.37 2.28 -10.24
N CYS A 74 -6.30 2.45 -11.18
CA CYS A 74 -6.07 3.13 -12.45
C CYS A 74 -6.68 4.55 -12.51
N GLY A 75 -7.18 5.06 -11.38
CA GLY A 75 -7.82 6.38 -11.31
C GLY A 75 -9.23 6.45 -11.92
N GLU A 76 -9.88 5.31 -12.23
CA GLU A 76 -11.23 5.27 -12.78
C GLU A 76 -12.30 5.33 -11.66
N THR A 77 -12.29 6.41 -10.90
CA THR A 77 -13.01 6.54 -9.63
C THR A 77 -14.51 6.28 -9.72
N GLN A 78 -15.20 6.82 -10.74
CA GLN A 78 -16.65 6.63 -10.89
C GLN A 78 -17.02 5.18 -11.22
N ALA A 79 -16.26 4.54 -12.11
CA ALA A 79 -16.49 3.15 -12.48
C ALA A 79 -16.15 2.20 -11.32
N ALA A 80 -15.09 2.51 -10.58
CA ALA A 80 -14.70 1.80 -9.37
C ALA A 80 -15.78 1.86 -8.29
N GLU A 81 -16.36 3.04 -8.04
CA GLU A 81 -17.43 3.20 -7.05
C GLU A 81 -18.65 2.36 -7.42
N HIS A 82 -19.07 2.44 -8.68
CA HIS A 82 -20.20 1.65 -9.17
C HIS A 82 -19.96 0.16 -8.99
N ALA A 83 -18.80 -0.35 -9.41
CA ALA A 83 -18.44 -1.75 -9.26
C ALA A 83 -18.37 -2.18 -7.79
N GLY A 84 -17.79 -1.35 -6.92
CA GLY A 84 -17.63 -1.67 -5.51
C GLY A 84 -18.96 -1.71 -4.76
N ARG A 85 -19.84 -0.73 -4.98
CA ARG A 85 -21.18 -0.73 -4.39
C ARG A 85 -22.02 -1.89 -4.92
N ARG A 86 -21.93 -2.19 -6.21
CA ARG A 86 -22.58 -3.36 -6.82
C ARG A 86 -22.12 -4.67 -6.18
N ALA A 87 -20.83 -4.81 -5.90
CA ALA A 87 -20.30 -5.99 -5.21
C ALA A 87 -20.95 -6.16 -3.82
N VAL A 88 -21.06 -5.08 -3.04
CA VAL A 88 -21.66 -5.10 -1.69
C VAL A 88 -23.16 -5.38 -1.74
N GLU A 89 -23.88 -4.83 -2.71
CA GLU A 89 -25.31 -5.16 -2.91
C GLU A 89 -25.51 -6.66 -3.18
N MET A 90 -24.58 -7.31 -3.89
CA MET A 90 -24.63 -8.74 -4.19
C MET A 90 -24.11 -9.61 -3.05
N THR A 91 -23.11 -9.12 -2.31
CA THR A 91 -22.34 -9.88 -1.33
C THR A 91 -21.87 -8.91 -0.24
N LEU A 92 -22.71 -8.75 0.78
CA LEU A 92 -22.49 -7.80 1.88
C LEU A 92 -21.22 -8.12 2.71
N ASP A 93 -20.79 -9.37 2.73
CA ASP A 93 -19.59 -9.84 3.42
C ASP A 93 -18.37 -9.95 2.49
N ASP A 94 -18.24 -9.01 1.55
CA ASP A 94 -17.02 -8.81 0.75
C ASP A 94 -16.17 -7.64 1.32
N PRO A 95 -15.29 -7.90 2.31
CA PRO A 95 -14.45 -6.86 2.90
C PRO A 95 -13.48 -6.23 1.89
N TRP A 96 -13.17 -6.91 0.78
CA TRP A 96 -12.29 -6.38 -0.26
C TRP A 96 -13.00 -5.30 -1.09
N ALA A 97 -14.28 -5.51 -1.41
CA ALA A 97 -15.11 -4.49 -2.04
C ALA A 97 -15.30 -3.27 -1.13
N HIS A 98 -15.45 -3.48 0.19
CA HIS A 98 -15.57 -2.38 1.16
C HIS A 98 -14.35 -1.48 1.10
N HIS A 99 -13.15 -2.09 1.13
CA HIS A 99 -11.88 -1.39 1.01
C HIS A 99 -11.73 -0.69 -0.35
N ALA A 100 -12.18 -1.29 -1.45
CA ALA A 100 -12.10 -0.66 -2.78
C ALA A 100 -12.96 0.62 -2.85
N VAL A 101 -14.14 0.62 -2.23
CA VAL A 101 -14.97 1.84 -2.11
C VAL A 101 -14.35 2.84 -1.14
N ALA A 102 -13.67 2.40 -0.08
CA ALA A 102 -12.92 3.30 0.80
C ALA A 102 -11.85 4.07 0.03
N HIS A 103 -11.07 3.38 -0.82
CA HIS A 103 -10.13 4.03 -1.74
C HIS A 103 -10.82 5.12 -2.59
N VAL A 104 -11.94 4.80 -3.23
CA VAL A 104 -12.73 5.77 -4.03
C VAL A 104 -13.09 7.00 -3.20
N LEU A 105 -13.66 6.80 -2.02
CA LEU A 105 -14.18 7.88 -1.18
C LEU A 105 -13.05 8.76 -0.64
N THR A 106 -11.92 8.18 -0.26
CA THR A 106 -10.71 8.91 0.11
C THR A 106 -10.15 9.72 -1.07
N THR A 107 -9.94 9.09 -2.24
CA THR A 107 -9.42 9.77 -3.44
C THR A 107 -10.36 10.86 -3.97
N SER A 108 -11.66 10.75 -3.68
CA SER A 108 -12.68 11.74 -4.07
C SER A 108 -12.91 12.83 -3.02
N ASP A 109 -12.12 12.87 -1.95
CA ASP A 109 -12.28 13.83 -0.84
C ASP A 109 -13.67 13.77 -0.17
N ARG A 110 -14.29 12.58 -0.16
CA ARG A 110 -15.60 12.27 0.46
C ARG A 110 -15.41 11.56 1.80
N ILE A 111 -14.62 12.18 2.68
CA ILE A 111 -14.08 11.55 3.88
C ILE A 111 -15.16 11.12 4.89
N GLU A 112 -16.14 11.98 5.16
CA GLU A 112 -17.26 11.66 6.08
C GLU A 112 -18.11 10.49 5.57
N GLU A 113 -18.32 10.44 4.26
CA GLU A 113 -19.03 9.33 3.62
C GLU A 113 -18.19 8.05 3.69
N GLY A 114 -16.88 8.14 3.45
CA GLY A 114 -15.93 7.04 3.63
C GLY A 114 -15.99 6.46 5.03
N LEU A 115 -16.01 7.31 6.06
CA LEU A 115 -16.08 6.88 7.44
C LEU A 115 -17.41 6.18 7.74
N THR A 116 -18.53 6.77 7.28
CA THR A 116 -19.87 6.18 7.44
C THR A 116 -19.97 4.82 6.76
N TRP A 117 -19.43 4.72 5.53
CA TRP A 117 -19.37 3.48 4.75
C TRP A 117 -18.60 2.38 5.50
N MET A 118 -17.38 2.70 5.95
CA MET A 118 -16.52 1.74 6.64
C MET A 118 -17.12 1.29 7.98
N GLN A 119 -17.59 2.22 8.81
CA GLN A 119 -18.20 1.89 10.09
C GLN A 119 -19.48 1.07 9.93
N GLY A 120 -20.34 1.43 8.97
CA GLY A 120 -21.60 0.72 8.71
C GLY A 120 -21.41 -0.74 8.29
N LEU A 121 -20.27 -1.04 7.64
CA LEU A 121 -19.93 -2.38 7.18
C LEU A 121 -19.00 -3.15 8.12
N SER A 122 -18.42 -2.48 9.10
CA SER A 122 -17.48 -3.09 10.06
C SER A 122 -18.00 -4.33 10.82
N PRO A 123 -19.32 -4.50 11.10
CA PRO A 123 -19.81 -5.72 11.73
C PRO A 123 -19.59 -7.01 10.91
N THR A 124 -19.30 -6.91 9.61
CA THR A 124 -19.03 -8.10 8.77
C THR A 124 -17.57 -8.56 8.81
N TRP A 125 -16.66 -7.79 9.41
CA TRP A 125 -15.22 -8.04 9.29
C TRP A 125 -14.65 -9.09 10.25
N ASP A 126 -15.37 -9.44 11.33
CA ASP A 126 -14.84 -10.36 12.36
C ASP A 126 -14.53 -11.78 11.83
N ARG A 127 -15.03 -12.15 10.65
CA ARG A 127 -14.80 -13.44 10.00
C ARG A 127 -13.69 -13.42 8.95
N CYS A 128 -13.07 -12.27 8.74
CA CYS A 128 -12.08 -12.09 7.70
C CYS A 128 -10.71 -12.66 8.06
N SER A 129 -9.82 -12.76 7.07
CA SER A 129 -8.39 -12.96 7.35
C SER A 129 -7.85 -11.78 8.15
N SER A 130 -6.76 -12.00 8.91
CA SER A 130 -6.19 -10.92 9.74
C SER A 130 -5.83 -9.69 8.93
N PHE A 131 -5.22 -9.91 7.76
CA PHE A 131 -4.85 -8.82 6.88
C PHE A 131 -6.02 -7.91 6.52
N ILE A 132 -7.10 -8.42 5.93
CA ILE A 132 -8.16 -7.53 5.45
C ILE A 132 -8.97 -6.93 6.61
N TYR A 133 -9.03 -7.62 7.76
CA TYR A 133 -9.57 -7.05 8.99
C TYR A 133 -8.78 -5.81 9.42
N THR A 134 -7.47 -5.94 9.62
CA THR A 134 -6.65 -4.82 10.09
C THR A 134 -6.52 -3.74 9.02
N HIS A 135 -6.56 -4.11 7.74
CA HIS A 135 -6.46 -3.16 6.63
C HIS A 135 -7.72 -2.30 6.47
N ASN A 136 -8.91 -2.86 6.71
CA ASN A 136 -10.14 -2.08 6.70
C ASN A 136 -10.19 -1.10 7.90
N TRP A 137 -9.72 -1.53 9.08
CA TRP A 137 -9.56 -0.64 10.22
C TRP A 137 -8.45 0.41 9.99
N TRP A 138 -7.39 0.06 9.27
CA TRP A 138 -6.36 1.00 8.84
C TRP A 138 -6.94 2.12 7.97
N HIS A 139 -7.73 1.80 6.95
CA HIS A 139 -8.46 2.81 6.16
C HIS A 139 -9.39 3.67 7.01
N THR A 140 -10.10 3.05 7.96
CA THR A 140 -10.96 3.78 8.90
C THR A 140 -10.17 4.78 9.74
N ALA A 141 -8.97 4.39 10.20
CA ALA A 141 -8.07 5.27 10.94
C ALA A 141 -7.52 6.41 10.07
N LEU A 142 -7.22 6.16 8.78
CA LEU A 142 -6.83 7.22 7.85
C LEU A 142 -7.94 8.26 7.64
N LEU A 143 -9.18 7.81 7.47
CA LEU A 143 -10.33 8.71 7.35
C LEU A 143 -10.52 9.57 8.62
N LEU A 144 -10.29 9.00 9.81
CA LEU A 144 -10.31 9.75 11.06
C LEU A 144 -9.17 10.77 11.16
N LEU A 145 -7.97 10.41 10.68
CA LEU A 145 -6.85 11.36 10.58
C LEU A 145 -7.19 12.53 9.66
N ASP A 146 -7.80 12.28 8.50
CA ASP A 146 -8.21 13.34 7.58
C ASP A 146 -9.30 14.26 8.13
N LEU A 147 -10.12 13.76 9.06
CA LEU A 147 -11.09 14.55 9.82
C LEU A 147 -10.49 15.26 11.05
N GLY A 148 -9.22 15.02 11.36
CA GLY A 148 -8.53 15.56 12.53
C GLY A 148 -8.85 14.85 13.85
N ASP A 149 -9.59 13.73 13.83
CA ASP A 149 -9.82 12.90 15.03
C ASP A 149 -8.65 11.95 15.29
N HIS A 150 -7.50 12.56 15.62
CA HIS A 150 -6.24 11.88 15.84
C HIS A 150 -6.33 10.88 17.02
N ARG A 151 -7.13 11.21 18.03
CA ARG A 151 -7.33 10.34 19.19
C ARG A 151 -8.03 9.06 18.79
N ALA A 152 -9.13 9.14 18.04
CA ALA A 152 -9.84 7.96 17.57
C ALA A 152 -8.98 7.13 16.59
N ALA A 153 -8.17 7.78 15.74
CA ALA A 153 -7.23 7.07 14.88
C ALA A 153 -6.17 6.29 15.67
N LEU A 154 -5.60 6.89 16.73
CA LEU A 154 -4.67 6.21 17.63
C LEU A 154 -5.35 5.08 18.41
N ASP A 155 -6.59 5.26 18.87
CA ASP A 155 -7.38 4.22 19.53
C ASP A 155 -7.60 3.01 18.58
N LEU A 156 -7.85 3.25 17.29
CA LEU A 156 -7.95 2.17 16.28
C LEU A 156 -6.61 1.49 16.02
N TYR A 157 -5.51 2.25 16.00
CA TYR A 157 -4.17 1.67 15.91
C TYR A 157 -3.97 0.65 17.04
N ASP A 158 -4.21 1.05 18.30
CA ASP A 158 -3.97 0.21 19.47
C ASP A 158 -4.90 -1.01 19.51
N ASN A 159 -6.18 -0.85 19.21
CA ASN A 159 -7.18 -1.89 19.47
C ASN A 159 -7.51 -2.77 18.26
N ARG A 160 -7.33 -2.26 17.04
CA ARG A 160 -7.85 -2.91 15.83
C ARG A 160 -6.79 -3.20 14.77
N VAL A 161 -5.75 -2.38 14.68
CA VAL A 161 -4.64 -2.59 13.73
C VAL A 161 -3.52 -3.38 14.41
N TRP A 162 -2.84 -2.77 15.38
CA TRP A 162 -1.70 -3.38 16.05
C TRP A 162 -2.10 -4.38 17.14
N GLY A 163 -3.17 -4.10 17.88
CA GLY A 163 -3.68 -4.99 18.93
C GLY A 163 -4.28 -6.30 18.46
N TYR A 164 -4.50 -6.48 17.14
CA TYR A 164 -5.15 -7.69 16.62
C TYR A 164 -4.16 -8.84 16.38
N ARG A 165 -3.14 -8.65 15.53
CA ARG A 165 -2.17 -9.71 15.19
C ARG A 165 -0.80 -9.17 14.80
N LYS A 166 0.13 -9.16 15.75
CA LYS A 166 1.48 -8.59 15.58
C LYS A 166 2.45 -9.42 14.74
N GLY A 167 2.24 -10.74 14.63
CA GLY A 167 3.20 -11.66 14.00
C GLY A 167 3.06 -11.82 12.49
N HIS A 168 2.07 -11.21 11.85
CA HIS A 168 1.79 -11.41 10.43
C HIS A 168 2.25 -10.19 9.60
N VAL A 169 3.03 -10.43 8.55
CA VAL A 169 3.78 -9.38 7.84
C VAL A 169 2.90 -8.27 7.28
N GLN A 170 1.73 -8.59 6.74
CA GLN A 170 0.85 -7.56 6.19
C GLN A 170 0.14 -6.74 7.28
N ASP A 171 -0.08 -7.34 8.46
CA ASP A 171 -0.62 -6.62 9.62
C ASP A 171 0.43 -5.64 10.18
N GLN A 172 1.71 -6.05 10.17
CA GLN A 172 2.85 -5.20 10.52
C GLN A 172 2.99 -4.00 9.58
N VAL A 173 2.81 -4.20 8.26
CA VAL A 173 2.80 -3.11 7.28
C VAL A 173 1.73 -2.08 7.60
N ASN A 174 0.49 -2.51 7.88
CA ASN A 174 -0.60 -1.61 8.26
C ASN A 174 -0.23 -0.80 9.52
N ALA A 175 0.35 -1.45 10.53
CA ALA A 175 0.77 -0.79 11.76
C ALA A 175 1.88 0.25 11.52
N VAL A 176 3.00 -0.13 10.89
CA VAL A 176 4.10 0.80 10.58
C VAL A 176 3.59 2.02 9.80
N SER A 177 2.79 1.75 8.76
CA SER A 177 2.26 2.75 7.85
C SER A 177 1.31 3.75 8.55
N LEU A 178 0.46 3.30 9.48
CA LEU A 178 -0.41 4.16 10.27
C LEU A 178 0.36 4.93 11.35
N LEU A 179 1.29 4.28 12.04
CA LEU A 179 2.07 4.90 13.11
C LEU A 179 2.93 6.05 12.57
N ALA A 180 3.57 5.85 11.41
CA ALA A 180 4.31 6.90 10.73
C ALA A 180 3.42 8.09 10.34
N ARG A 181 2.20 7.83 9.84
CA ARG A 181 1.24 8.89 9.48
C ARG A 181 0.71 9.65 10.71
N LEU A 182 0.48 8.97 11.82
CA LEU A 182 0.13 9.61 13.10
C LEU A 182 1.19 10.62 13.52
N GLU A 183 2.47 10.26 13.44
CA GLU A 183 3.56 11.19 13.78
C GLU A 183 3.72 12.34 12.79
N LEU A 184 3.55 12.08 11.49
CA LEU A 184 3.51 13.14 10.47
C LEU A 184 2.35 14.13 10.72
N ALA A 185 1.25 13.65 11.33
CA ALA A 185 0.14 14.48 11.79
C ALA A 185 0.41 15.15 13.16
N GLY A 186 1.60 15.00 13.72
CA GLY A 186 2.01 15.59 15.00
C GLY A 186 1.48 14.89 16.24
N VAL A 187 1.01 13.65 16.12
CA VAL A 187 0.55 12.84 17.26
C VAL A 187 1.76 12.26 17.99
N ASP A 188 1.77 12.41 19.31
CA ASP A 188 2.72 11.68 20.16
C ASP A 188 2.31 10.20 20.23
N VAL A 189 3.15 9.34 19.66
CA VAL A 189 2.93 7.90 19.59
C VAL A 189 3.54 7.12 20.75
N GLY A 190 4.25 7.80 21.68
CA GLY A 190 4.90 7.18 22.83
C GLY A 190 5.82 6.01 22.45
N ASP A 191 5.80 4.95 23.24
CA ASP A 191 6.74 3.81 23.10
C ASP A 191 6.33 2.77 22.04
N ARG A 192 5.32 3.06 21.20
CA ARG A 192 4.75 2.09 20.24
C ARG A 192 5.77 1.57 19.23
N TRP A 193 6.75 2.40 18.84
CA TRP A 193 7.82 1.95 17.95
C TRP A 193 8.70 0.86 18.54
N ALA A 194 8.94 0.87 19.85
CA ALA A 194 9.73 -0.19 20.50
C ALA A 194 9.03 -1.55 20.39
N ASP A 195 7.71 -1.57 20.61
CA ASP A 195 6.91 -2.79 20.46
C ASP A 195 6.84 -3.26 18.99
N VAL A 196 6.64 -2.34 18.04
CA VAL A 196 6.70 -2.65 16.60
C VAL A 196 8.07 -3.24 16.23
N GLY A 197 9.15 -2.56 16.61
CA GLY A 197 10.53 -2.96 16.37
C GLY A 197 10.83 -4.39 16.82
N ALA A 198 10.45 -4.73 18.06
CA ALA A 198 10.65 -6.06 18.63
C ALA A 198 9.98 -7.18 17.81
N HIS A 199 8.86 -6.90 17.14
CA HIS A 199 8.13 -7.87 16.33
C HIS A 199 8.60 -7.93 14.88
N VAL A 200 9.00 -6.80 14.29
CA VAL A 200 9.51 -6.76 12.91
C VAL A 200 10.97 -7.22 12.83
N ALA A 201 11.72 -7.25 13.93
CA ALA A 201 13.06 -7.84 13.98
C ALA A 201 13.10 -9.31 13.52
N ALA A 202 12.01 -10.06 13.70
CA ALA A 202 11.87 -11.42 13.18
C ALA A 202 11.82 -11.50 11.64
N ARG A 203 11.75 -10.36 10.94
CA ARG A 203 11.69 -10.22 9.47
C ARG A 203 13.02 -9.85 8.84
N ILE A 204 14.06 -9.62 9.65
CA ILE A 204 15.40 -9.29 9.14
C ILE A 204 15.84 -10.40 8.18
N GLY A 205 15.97 -10.04 6.90
CA GLY A 205 16.38 -10.95 5.83
C GLY A 205 15.27 -11.62 5.02
N ASP A 206 13.97 -11.38 5.31
CA ASP A 206 12.85 -12.02 4.58
C ASP A 206 12.96 -11.78 3.05
N THR A 207 13.33 -10.57 2.58
CA THR A 207 13.70 -10.25 1.18
C THR A 207 12.75 -10.80 0.11
N VAL A 208 11.46 -10.92 0.47
CA VAL A 208 10.42 -11.48 -0.39
C VAL A 208 9.82 -10.41 -1.29
N ASN A 209 9.58 -9.21 -0.77
CA ASN A 209 8.93 -8.12 -1.49
C ASN A 209 9.41 -6.77 -0.96
N SER A 210 9.79 -5.87 -1.87
CA SER A 210 10.34 -4.56 -1.52
C SER A 210 9.39 -3.70 -0.68
N PHE A 211 8.10 -3.67 -1.01
CA PHE A 211 7.12 -2.90 -0.24
C PHE A 211 6.99 -3.40 1.20
N LEU A 212 6.90 -4.72 1.42
CA LEU A 212 6.82 -5.29 2.77
C LEU A 212 8.08 -4.97 3.59
N ASP A 213 9.24 -5.18 2.99
CA ASP A 213 10.52 -5.05 3.68
C ASP A 213 10.85 -3.59 4.00
N LEU A 214 10.46 -2.62 3.15
CA LEU A 214 10.59 -1.19 3.47
C LEU A 214 9.84 -0.81 4.75
N HIS A 215 8.66 -1.38 4.99
CA HIS A 215 7.91 -1.11 6.22
C HIS A 215 8.54 -1.78 7.43
N ALA A 216 8.88 -3.07 7.33
CA ALA A 216 9.53 -3.79 8.43
C ALA A 216 10.86 -3.11 8.82
N TRP A 217 11.66 -2.75 7.82
CA TRP A 217 12.91 -2.03 8.01
C TRP A 217 12.71 -0.65 8.65
N TYR A 218 11.71 0.13 8.20
CA TYR A 218 11.40 1.41 8.83
C TYR A 218 10.96 1.26 10.29
N GLY A 219 10.23 0.19 10.61
CA GLY A 219 9.91 -0.15 11.99
C GLY A 219 11.15 -0.31 12.88
N LEU A 220 12.22 -0.94 12.37
CA LEU A 220 13.50 -1.04 13.08
C LEU A 220 14.20 0.31 13.22
N VAL A 221 14.23 1.11 12.13
CA VAL A 221 14.80 2.47 12.15
C VAL A 221 14.15 3.30 13.25
N ARG A 222 12.81 3.25 13.35
CA ARG A 222 12.07 4.03 14.33
C ARG A 222 12.13 3.48 15.75
N ALA A 223 12.38 2.18 15.90
CA ALA A 223 12.65 1.55 17.18
C ALA A 223 14.07 1.82 17.71
N GLY A 224 14.98 2.37 16.88
CA GLY A 224 16.37 2.59 17.24
C GLY A 224 17.22 1.31 17.29
N ASP A 225 16.81 0.27 16.55
CA ASP A 225 17.58 -0.99 16.43
C ASP A 225 18.64 -0.87 15.33
N ASP A 226 19.74 -0.17 15.61
CA ASP A 226 20.80 0.11 14.64
C ASP A 226 21.41 -1.15 14.03
N ASP A 227 21.61 -2.20 14.84
CA ASP A 227 22.14 -3.49 14.38
C ASP A 227 21.16 -4.18 13.44
N GLY A 228 19.87 -4.22 13.81
CA GLY A 228 18.81 -4.78 12.96
C GLY A 228 18.66 -4.02 11.63
N VAL A 229 18.73 -2.69 11.67
CA VAL A 229 18.69 -1.81 10.49
C VAL A 229 19.85 -2.10 9.54
N ALA A 230 21.07 -2.24 10.07
CA ALA A 230 22.26 -2.54 9.28
C ALA A 230 22.16 -3.92 8.63
N ASN A 231 21.85 -4.95 9.41
CA ASN A 231 21.73 -6.33 8.92
C ASN A 231 20.64 -6.47 7.85
N PHE A 232 19.52 -5.78 8.01
CA PHE A 232 18.43 -5.84 7.03
C PHE A 232 18.77 -5.03 5.77
N LEU A 233 19.47 -3.89 5.89
CA LEU A 233 19.97 -3.17 4.72
C LEU A 233 20.95 -4.02 3.92
N ASP A 234 21.86 -4.75 4.57
CA ASP A 234 22.80 -5.68 3.91
C ASP A 234 22.04 -6.77 3.12
N ALA A 235 20.94 -7.29 3.67
CA ALA A 235 20.09 -8.26 2.97
C ALA A 235 19.42 -7.64 1.73
N MET A 236 18.91 -6.41 1.82
CA MET A 236 18.37 -5.68 0.66
C MET A 236 19.44 -5.43 -0.41
N GLU A 237 20.67 -5.10 -0.01
CA GLU A 237 21.80 -4.88 -0.91
C GLU A 237 22.23 -6.18 -1.61
N ALA A 238 22.20 -7.32 -0.91
CA ALA A 238 22.42 -8.63 -1.50
C ALA A 238 21.38 -8.94 -2.60
N CYS A 239 20.11 -8.60 -2.39
CA CYS A 239 19.08 -8.72 -3.42
C CYS A 239 19.34 -7.82 -4.64
N ALA A 240 19.73 -6.56 -4.40
CA ALA A 240 20.08 -5.60 -5.44
C ALA A 240 21.28 -6.02 -6.32
N CYS A 241 22.18 -6.84 -5.78
CA CYS A 241 23.35 -7.39 -6.45
C CYS A 241 23.16 -8.81 -7.02
N SER A 242 21.99 -9.42 -6.82
CA SER A 242 21.70 -10.79 -7.26
C SER A 242 21.23 -10.86 -8.71
N ASP A 243 21.22 -12.08 -9.26
CA ASP A 243 20.64 -12.40 -10.57
C ASP A 243 19.10 -12.58 -10.53
N ARG A 244 18.45 -12.22 -9.42
CA ARG A 244 16.99 -12.35 -9.30
C ARG A 244 16.26 -11.42 -10.29
N PRO A 245 15.08 -11.82 -10.79
CA PRO A 245 14.30 -10.99 -11.72
C PRO A 245 13.93 -9.60 -11.18
N ASP A 246 13.78 -9.47 -9.85
CA ASP A 246 13.39 -8.25 -9.16
C ASP A 246 14.59 -7.38 -8.71
N SER A 247 15.84 -7.81 -8.92
CA SER A 247 17.04 -7.12 -8.40
C SER A 247 17.16 -5.66 -8.86
N ALA A 248 16.64 -5.35 -10.05
CA ALA A 248 16.58 -3.98 -10.56
C ALA A 248 15.68 -3.07 -9.72
N VAL A 249 14.55 -3.56 -9.21
CA VAL A 249 13.66 -2.78 -8.31
C VAL A 249 14.37 -2.52 -6.99
N TRP A 250 15.00 -3.54 -6.41
CA TRP A 250 15.79 -3.40 -5.18
C TRP A 250 16.88 -2.34 -5.32
N ARG A 251 17.68 -2.41 -6.39
CA ARG A 251 18.81 -1.52 -6.63
C ARG A 251 18.37 -0.08 -6.94
N ALA A 252 17.42 0.08 -7.85
CA ALA A 252 17.09 1.39 -8.40
C ALA A 252 16.02 2.14 -7.59
N ILE A 253 15.25 1.46 -6.74
CA ILE A 253 14.09 2.05 -6.08
C ILE A 253 14.13 1.76 -4.58
N THR A 254 14.19 0.49 -4.18
CA THR A 254 14.07 0.12 -2.76
C THR A 254 15.20 0.67 -1.91
N LEU A 255 16.46 0.52 -2.32
CA LEU A 255 17.61 1.05 -1.58
C LEU A 255 17.59 2.58 -1.46
N PRO A 256 17.36 3.37 -2.53
CA PRO A 256 17.15 4.82 -2.40
C PRO A 256 16.01 5.20 -1.46
N VAL A 257 14.85 4.53 -1.56
CA VAL A 257 13.70 4.80 -0.68
C VAL A 257 14.05 4.53 0.78
N ALA A 258 14.65 3.37 1.08
CA ALA A 258 15.10 3.04 2.44
C ALA A 258 16.07 4.12 2.99
N ARG A 259 17.11 4.47 2.23
CA ARG A 259 18.09 5.50 2.64
C ARG A 259 17.43 6.85 2.88
N GLY A 260 16.48 7.26 2.03
CA GLY A 260 15.69 8.47 2.21
C GLY A 260 14.85 8.45 3.48
N MET A 261 14.17 7.34 3.76
CA MET A 261 13.34 7.17 4.96
C MET A 261 14.16 7.19 6.25
N ARG A 262 15.39 6.63 6.27
CA ARG A 262 16.29 6.75 7.42
C ARG A 262 16.82 8.17 7.60
N ALA A 263 17.18 8.85 6.51
CA ALA A 263 17.56 10.26 6.58
C ALA A 263 16.42 11.11 7.16
N PHE A 264 15.18 10.84 6.74
CA PHE A 264 14.00 11.53 7.28
C PHE A 264 13.82 11.28 8.77
N ALA A 265 13.94 10.01 9.21
CA ALA A 265 13.87 9.66 10.63
C ALA A 265 14.96 10.33 11.47
N ALA A 266 16.12 10.64 10.88
CA ALA A 266 17.22 11.36 11.52
C ALA A 266 17.09 12.89 11.45
N GLY A 267 16.03 13.43 10.81
CA GLY A 267 15.85 14.87 10.58
C GLY A 267 16.74 15.46 9.48
N ASP A 268 17.42 14.63 8.69
CA ASP A 268 18.20 15.08 7.52
C ASP A 268 17.31 15.17 6.28
N PHE A 269 16.57 16.27 6.20
CA PHE A 269 15.62 16.53 5.13
C PHE A 269 16.31 16.72 3.76
N ALA A 270 17.53 17.25 3.73
CA ALA A 270 18.27 17.42 2.49
C ALA A 270 18.70 16.06 1.91
N ALA A 271 19.24 15.17 2.75
CA ALA A 271 19.59 13.82 2.32
C ALA A 271 18.34 12.99 1.95
N THR A 272 17.22 13.18 2.66
CA THR A 272 15.93 12.57 2.31
C THR A 272 15.58 12.84 0.83
N LEU A 273 15.59 14.12 0.43
CA LEU A 273 15.26 14.50 -0.94
C LEU A 273 16.29 14.05 -1.97
N SER A 274 17.58 14.09 -1.61
CA SER A 274 18.67 13.61 -2.47
C SER A 274 18.47 12.14 -2.86
N HIS A 275 18.01 11.30 -1.92
CA HIS A 275 17.74 9.89 -2.17
C HIS A 275 16.40 9.65 -2.89
N MET A 276 15.34 10.37 -2.53
CA MET A 276 13.98 10.03 -2.98
C MET A 276 13.60 10.68 -4.31
N ASN A 277 14.10 11.88 -4.65
CA ASN A 277 13.62 12.63 -5.82
C ASN A 277 13.80 11.88 -7.15
N GLY A 278 14.88 11.12 -7.30
CA GLY A 278 15.15 10.34 -8.52
C GLY A 278 14.23 9.12 -8.71
N VAL A 279 13.49 8.72 -7.68
CA VAL A 279 12.72 7.47 -7.68
C VAL A 279 11.22 7.64 -7.42
N ARG A 280 10.76 8.85 -7.05
CA ARG A 280 9.35 9.15 -6.70
C ARG A 280 8.34 8.60 -7.71
N GLU A 281 8.54 8.89 -9.00
CA GLU A 281 7.62 8.45 -10.06
C GLU A 281 7.66 6.94 -10.32
N GLN A 282 8.62 6.22 -9.75
CA GLN A 282 8.81 4.78 -9.93
C GLN A 282 8.44 3.98 -8.67
N VAL A 283 8.09 4.63 -7.55
CA VAL A 283 7.79 3.95 -6.29
C VAL A 283 6.66 2.93 -6.42
N TYR A 284 5.74 3.10 -7.37
CA TYR A 284 4.69 2.10 -7.66
C TYR A 284 5.23 0.69 -7.94
N ARG A 285 6.45 0.58 -8.43
CA ARG A 285 7.10 -0.70 -8.77
C ARG A 285 7.55 -1.51 -7.55
N VAL A 286 7.55 -0.94 -6.35
CA VAL A 286 7.86 -1.69 -5.11
C VAL A 286 6.67 -2.52 -4.63
N GLY A 287 5.46 -2.19 -5.09
CA GLY A 287 4.20 -2.83 -4.76
C GLY A 287 3.27 -1.98 -3.89
N GLY A 288 2.29 -2.64 -3.26
CA GLY A 288 1.24 -1.99 -2.45
C GLY A 288 0.14 -1.33 -3.29
N SER A 289 -0.88 -0.78 -2.64
CA SER A 289 -1.89 0.06 -3.30
C SER A 289 -1.46 1.54 -3.39
N ALA A 290 -2.16 2.36 -4.17
CA ALA A 290 -1.87 3.80 -4.28
C ALA A 290 -1.89 4.48 -2.89
N VAL A 291 -2.97 4.29 -2.13
CA VAL A 291 -3.13 4.84 -0.77
C VAL A 291 -2.05 4.36 0.19
N GLN A 292 -1.63 3.10 0.06
CA GLN A 292 -0.53 2.58 0.86
C GLN A 292 0.79 3.28 0.56
N ARG A 293 1.11 3.54 -0.71
CA ARG A 293 2.38 4.16 -1.13
C ARG A 293 2.49 5.65 -0.84
N GLU A 294 1.37 6.33 -0.63
CA GLU A 294 1.35 7.78 -0.41
C GLU A 294 2.29 8.26 0.69
N TRP A 295 2.53 7.49 1.76
CA TRP A 295 3.46 7.96 2.79
C TRP A 295 4.90 8.11 2.31
N PHE A 296 5.35 7.37 1.29
CA PHE A 296 6.66 7.60 0.71
C PHE A 296 6.73 9.00 0.09
N GLU A 297 5.64 9.43 -0.57
CA GLU A 297 5.50 10.79 -1.08
C GLU A 297 5.34 11.80 0.06
N MET A 298 4.58 11.47 1.11
CA MET A 298 4.44 12.32 2.30
C MET A 298 5.78 12.59 2.98
N ILE A 299 6.67 11.60 3.06
CA ILE A 299 8.03 11.77 3.60
C ILE A 299 8.81 12.81 2.78
N ALA A 300 8.82 12.68 1.45
CA ALA A 300 9.49 13.64 0.58
C ALA A 300 8.88 15.04 0.68
N LEU A 301 7.55 15.16 0.65
CA LEU A 301 6.87 16.45 0.79
C LEU A 301 7.09 17.10 2.15
N SER A 302 7.14 16.32 3.23
CA SER A 302 7.44 16.82 4.57
C SER A 302 8.87 17.36 4.63
N ALA A 303 9.84 16.65 4.06
CA ALA A 303 11.22 17.11 3.97
C ALA A 303 11.35 18.41 3.14
N GLU A 304 10.61 18.55 2.03
CA GLU A 304 10.58 19.80 1.26
C GLU A 304 10.10 21.00 2.10
N ARG A 305 9.06 20.81 2.92
CA ARG A 305 8.48 21.86 3.75
C ARG A 305 9.42 22.29 4.89
N GLU A 306 10.01 21.32 5.57
CA GLU A 306 10.99 21.56 6.63
C GLU A 306 12.18 22.39 6.12
N LEU A 307 12.69 22.08 4.92
CA LEU A 307 13.75 22.87 4.29
C LEU A 307 13.31 24.30 3.89
N ARG A 308 12.01 24.54 3.69
CA ARG A 308 11.44 25.87 3.45
C ARG A 308 11.13 26.64 4.74
N GLY A 309 11.27 26.00 5.92
CA GLY A 309 10.85 26.57 7.20
C GLY A 309 9.34 26.68 7.35
N GLU A 310 8.57 25.94 6.54
CA GLU A 310 7.15 25.74 6.75
C GLU A 310 6.99 24.66 7.83
N ASP A 311 6.03 24.82 8.75
CA ASP A 311 5.71 23.76 9.72
C ASP A 311 5.47 22.44 8.94
N GLY A 312 6.34 21.44 9.14
CA GLY A 312 6.44 20.23 8.34
C GLY A 312 5.35 19.20 8.62
N ARG A 313 4.41 19.53 9.51
CA ARG A 313 3.19 18.74 9.74
C ARG A 313 2.35 18.75 8.46
N LEU A 314 2.24 17.61 7.80
CA LEU A 314 1.30 17.42 6.71
C LEU A 314 -0.12 17.49 7.29
N PHE A 315 -0.77 18.61 7.07
CA PHE A 315 -2.20 18.76 7.32
C PHE A 315 -2.95 18.04 6.19
N ASN A 316 -3.47 16.85 6.52
CA ASN A 316 -4.36 15.97 5.76
C ASN A 316 -3.73 15.25 4.55
N ALA A 317 -3.99 13.95 4.44
CA ALA A 317 -3.64 13.13 3.26
C ALA A 317 -4.17 13.74 1.95
N ARG A 318 -5.18 14.61 2.06
CA ARG A 318 -5.76 15.53 1.06
C ARG A 318 -4.76 16.15 0.06
N MET A 319 -3.53 16.47 0.47
CA MET A 319 -2.53 17.09 -0.44
C MET A 319 -1.66 16.10 -1.23
N ALA A 320 -1.39 14.90 -0.70
CA ALA A 320 -0.59 13.89 -1.42
C ALA A 320 -1.39 13.29 -2.59
N HIS A 321 -2.68 13.00 -2.37
CA HIS A 321 -3.59 12.48 -3.40
C HIS A 321 -3.71 13.40 -4.63
N LEU A 322 -3.77 14.72 -4.43
CA LEU A 322 -3.90 15.71 -5.51
C LEU A 322 -2.64 15.80 -6.39
N LEU A 323 -1.47 15.49 -5.82
CA LEU A 323 -0.19 15.52 -6.52
C LEU A 323 0.08 14.21 -7.28
N ASP A 324 -0.30 13.05 -6.72
CA ASP A 324 -0.09 11.73 -7.35
C ASP A 324 -1.02 11.52 -8.56
N ALA A 325 -2.31 11.88 -8.42
CA ALA A 325 -3.27 11.85 -9.53
C ALA A 325 -2.83 12.76 -10.70
N GLY A 326 -2.11 13.86 -10.42
CA GLY A 326 -1.53 14.73 -11.44
C GLY A 326 -0.30 14.16 -12.16
N ARG A 327 0.49 13.33 -11.47
CA ARG A 327 1.74 12.76 -11.97
C ARG A 327 1.53 11.47 -12.76
N GLU A 328 0.61 10.58 -12.36
CA GLU A 328 0.24 9.39 -13.15
C GLU A 328 -0.31 9.78 -14.54
N ARG A 329 -1.10 10.87 -14.62
CA ARG A 329 -1.55 11.48 -15.88
C ARG A 329 -0.40 11.99 -16.77
N SER A 330 0.74 12.33 -16.19
CA SER A 330 1.90 12.90 -16.88
C SER A 330 2.89 11.81 -17.32
N ALA A 331 3.14 10.80 -16.49
CA ALA A 331 3.88 9.59 -16.87
C ALA A 331 3.21 8.86 -18.06
N HIS A 332 1.87 8.85 -18.10
CA HIS A 332 1.07 8.32 -19.21
C HIS A 332 1.37 8.96 -20.59
N ARG A 333 1.73 10.25 -20.65
CA ARG A 333 2.09 10.91 -21.92
C ARG A 333 3.48 10.52 -22.44
N LEU A 334 4.38 10.11 -21.55
CA LEU A 334 5.74 9.73 -21.92
C LEU A 334 5.78 8.28 -22.42
N ASP A 335 4.98 7.38 -21.85
CA ASP A 335 4.98 5.96 -22.24
C ASP A 335 4.28 5.71 -23.58
N THR A 336 3.20 6.44 -23.88
CA THR A 336 2.53 6.40 -25.21
C THR A 336 3.40 6.91 -26.37
N ARG A 337 4.47 7.67 -26.10
CA ARG A 337 5.44 8.12 -27.13
C ARG A 337 6.60 7.15 -27.33
N ALA A 338 6.79 6.17 -26.44
CA ALA A 338 7.82 5.14 -26.59
C ALA A 338 7.33 3.92 -27.37
N VAL A 339 6.02 3.83 -27.65
CA VAL A 339 5.37 2.71 -28.37
C VAL A 339 4.70 3.17 -29.69
N ALA A 340 5.10 4.32 -30.23
CA ALA A 340 4.68 4.82 -31.54
C ALA A 340 5.90 4.99 -32.47
#